data_AF-A0A1B6FYF3-F1
#
_entry.id   AF-A0A1B6FYF3-F1
#
_cell.length_a   1.000
_cell.length_b   1.000
_cell.length_c   1.000
_cell.angle_alpha   90.00
_cell.angle_beta   90.00
_cell.angle_gamma   90.00
#
_symmetry.space_group_name_H-M   'P 1'
#
loop_
_entity.id
_entity.type
_entity.pdbx_description
1 polymer ?
#
loop_
_entity_poly.entity_id
_entity_poly.type
_entity_poly.pdbx_seq_one_letter_code
_entity_poly.pdbx_strand_id
1 'polypeptide(L)'
;MINFYRSKSSFNSKNLTDFIDTRECVEIKKHIYSVLENDPLFHRPEGNQSLDDIRKRTHLQAKRFIDYGFFNDHRGKTLPLYYQALVTALVQYDICVLFKSTISVHFFGACIRGLGTDEQQKYFDDACDEKLSGCFALTEVAHGTDAKRMRTTATYDPRTKEFILHSEDFESAKCWIGNLGQGATHATVFAQLVTPDGKRQGLHAFVAPIRDPNTFLAYPGVLVGDMGEKIGLNGMDNGFCMFNQYRIPRENLLSKYGEVSEDGQYYSMIKDPNKRFGLLFYSLYFWLRVWWGSGP
;
A
#
# COMPACT_ATOMS: atom_id res chain seq x y z
N MET A 1 -10.96 5.74 -43.69
CA MET A 1 -12.15 5.60 -42.82
C MET A 1 -12.10 6.51 -41.59
N ILE A 2 -11.04 6.51 -40.77
CA ILE A 2 -10.99 7.34 -39.54
C ILE A 2 -11.06 8.86 -39.79
N ASN A 3 -10.41 9.37 -40.85
CA ASN A 3 -10.43 10.80 -41.17
C ASN A 3 -11.82 11.29 -41.58
N PHE A 4 -12.63 10.45 -42.21
CA PHE A 4 -14.02 10.76 -42.54
C PHE A 4 -14.85 10.97 -41.27
N TYR A 5 -14.71 10.11 -40.26
CA TYR A 5 -15.43 10.31 -38.99
C TYR A 5 -14.90 11.52 -38.21
N ARG A 6 -13.59 11.76 -38.19
CA ARG A 6 -13.01 12.98 -37.59
C ARG A 6 -13.55 14.27 -38.22
N SER A 7 -13.74 14.29 -39.54
CA SER A 7 -14.29 15.45 -40.25
C SER A 7 -15.79 15.69 -40.00
N LYS A 8 -16.50 14.74 -39.35
CA LYS A 8 -17.90 14.92 -38.94
C LYS A 8 -18.03 15.55 -37.55
N SER A 9 -16.92 15.74 -36.81
CA SER A 9 -16.97 16.34 -35.47
C SER A 9 -17.47 17.78 -35.53
N SER A 10 -18.48 18.10 -34.72
CA SER A 10 -19.02 19.47 -34.57
C SER A 10 -18.26 20.32 -33.54
N PHE A 11 -17.28 19.74 -32.86
CA PHE A 11 -16.46 20.42 -31.86
C PHE A 11 -14.97 20.11 -32.05
N ASN A 12 -14.13 20.99 -31.50
CA ASN A 12 -12.68 20.82 -31.48
C ASN A 12 -12.28 19.86 -30.34
N SER A 13 -11.68 18.72 -30.66
CA SER A 13 -11.30 17.71 -29.67
C SER A 13 -10.25 18.21 -28.67
N LYS A 14 -9.35 19.12 -29.08
CA LYS A 14 -8.35 19.72 -28.20
C LYS A 14 -9.00 20.60 -27.15
N ASN A 15 -9.98 21.41 -27.54
CA ASN A 15 -10.73 22.24 -26.59
C ASN A 15 -11.50 21.36 -25.59
N LEU A 16 -12.06 20.23 -26.04
CA LEU A 16 -12.72 19.29 -25.13
C LEU A 16 -11.72 18.65 -24.15
N THR A 17 -10.54 18.24 -24.63
CA THR A 17 -9.48 17.69 -23.77
C THR A 17 -9.00 18.72 -22.74
N ASP A 18 -8.74 19.95 -23.16
CA ASP A 18 -8.34 21.05 -22.27
C ASP A 18 -9.46 21.38 -21.26
N PHE A 19 -10.74 21.22 -21.64
CA PHE A 19 -11.87 21.40 -20.72
C PHE A 19 -11.98 20.29 -19.67
N ILE A 20 -11.75 19.02 -20.05
CA ILE A 20 -11.86 17.87 -19.14
C ILE A 20 -10.68 17.82 -18.15
N ASP A 21 -9.45 18.04 -18.64
CA ASP A 21 -8.24 17.81 -17.87
C ASP A 21 -7.56 19.10 -17.38
N THR A 22 -7.87 20.27 -17.96
CA THR A 22 -7.01 21.47 -18.00
C THR A 22 -5.76 21.31 -18.86
N ARG A 23 -5.30 22.43 -19.45
CA ARG A 23 -4.14 22.45 -20.34
C ARG A 23 -2.86 22.01 -19.62
N GLU A 24 -2.69 22.40 -18.36
CA GLU A 24 -1.54 22.07 -17.53
C GLU A 24 -1.43 20.55 -17.31
N CYS A 25 -2.54 19.88 -16.98
CA CYS A 25 -2.55 18.43 -16.82
C CYS A 25 -2.27 17.70 -18.12
N VAL A 26 -2.80 18.20 -19.24
CA VAL A 26 -2.52 17.64 -20.57
C VAL A 26 -1.03 17.68 -20.88
N GLU A 27 -0.35 18.77 -20.60
CA GLU A 27 1.10 18.89 -20.84
C GLU A 27 1.91 17.98 -19.89
N ILE A 28 1.51 17.82 -18.62
CA ILE A 28 2.13 16.86 -17.69
C ILE A 28 1.98 15.43 -18.22
N LYS A 29 0.77 15.02 -18.62
CA LYS A 29 0.51 13.69 -19.15
C LYS A 29 1.32 13.42 -20.42
N LYS A 30 1.36 14.37 -21.36
CA LYS A 30 2.19 14.25 -22.58
C LYS A 30 3.66 14.09 -22.26
N HIS A 31 4.19 14.83 -21.29
CA HIS A 31 5.58 14.67 -20.87
C HIS A 31 5.85 13.27 -20.33
N ILE A 32 4.99 12.76 -19.44
CA ILE A 32 5.10 11.39 -18.92
C ILE A 32 5.04 10.38 -20.07
N TYR A 33 4.04 10.47 -20.95
CA TYR A 33 3.91 9.56 -22.09
C TYR A 33 5.12 9.57 -23.01
N SER A 34 5.68 10.74 -23.29
CA SER A 34 6.90 10.87 -24.09
C SER A 34 8.08 10.16 -23.42
N VAL A 35 8.25 10.29 -22.11
CA VAL A 35 9.30 9.57 -21.37
C VAL A 35 9.09 8.06 -21.45
N LEU A 36 7.86 7.57 -21.23
CA LEU A 36 7.56 6.14 -21.32
C LEU A 36 7.73 5.59 -22.74
N GLU A 37 7.29 6.32 -23.76
CA GLU A 37 7.39 5.93 -25.16
C GLU A 37 8.86 5.80 -25.62
N ASN A 38 9.75 6.61 -25.07
CA ASN A 38 11.18 6.59 -25.39
C ASN A 38 11.98 5.54 -24.59
N ASP A 39 11.39 4.87 -23.59
CA ASP A 39 12.05 3.82 -22.83
C ASP A 39 11.53 2.43 -23.25
N PRO A 40 12.39 1.56 -23.85
CA PRO A 40 11.99 0.23 -24.30
C PRO A 40 11.36 -0.66 -23.22
N LEU A 41 11.63 -0.41 -21.94
CA LEU A 41 11.02 -1.15 -20.84
C LEU A 41 9.49 -0.97 -20.77
N PHE A 42 8.97 0.14 -21.30
CA PHE A 42 7.55 0.45 -21.34
C PHE A 42 6.89 0.09 -22.68
N HIS A 43 7.62 -0.51 -23.60
CA HIS A 43 7.04 -1.01 -24.84
C HIS A 43 6.18 -2.25 -24.56
N ARG A 44 5.15 -2.43 -25.39
CA ARG A 44 4.29 -3.61 -25.28
C ARG A 44 5.07 -4.85 -25.71
N PRO A 45 5.13 -5.90 -24.89
CA PRO A 45 5.81 -7.14 -25.24
C PRO A 45 5.05 -7.85 -26.36
N GLU A 46 5.79 -8.54 -27.21
CA GLU A 46 5.23 -9.39 -28.25
C GLU A 46 4.89 -10.79 -27.71
N GLY A 47 3.82 -11.39 -28.23
CA GLY A 47 3.42 -12.75 -27.88
C GLY A 47 2.80 -12.91 -26.50
N ASN A 48 2.59 -14.17 -26.10
CA ASN A 48 2.06 -14.51 -24.78
C ASN A 48 3.17 -14.45 -23.74
N GLN A 49 2.89 -13.83 -22.60
CA GLN A 49 3.81 -13.76 -21.47
C GLN A 49 3.38 -14.74 -20.37
N SER A 50 4.36 -15.31 -19.65
CA SER A 50 4.08 -16.00 -18.40
C SER A 50 3.69 -14.98 -17.30
N LEU A 51 3.02 -15.45 -16.25
CA LEU A 51 2.68 -14.60 -15.10
C LEU A 51 3.93 -13.98 -14.46
N ASP A 52 5.01 -14.74 -14.36
CA ASP A 52 6.27 -14.28 -13.79
C ASP A 52 6.94 -13.21 -14.66
N ASP A 53 6.89 -13.34 -15.99
CA ASP A 53 7.41 -12.31 -16.91
C ASP A 53 6.63 -11.00 -16.79
N ILE A 54 5.31 -11.09 -16.68
CA ILE A 54 4.45 -9.91 -16.49
C ILE A 54 4.83 -9.20 -15.19
N ARG A 55 4.94 -9.94 -14.08
CA ARG A 55 5.30 -9.38 -12.75
C ARG A 55 6.69 -8.79 -12.72
N LYS A 56 7.68 -9.49 -13.29
CA LYS A 56 9.06 -9.02 -13.39
C LYS A 56 9.12 -7.72 -14.18
N ARG A 57 8.46 -7.65 -15.33
CA ARG A 57 8.40 -6.44 -16.15
C ARG A 57 7.74 -5.29 -15.40
N THR A 58 6.58 -5.52 -14.77
CA THR A 58 5.88 -4.49 -13.98
C THR A 58 6.73 -3.98 -12.82
N HIS A 59 7.47 -4.85 -12.12
CA HIS A 59 8.37 -4.43 -11.05
C HIS A 59 9.51 -3.54 -11.58
N LEU A 60 10.14 -3.93 -12.69
CA LEU A 60 11.18 -3.12 -13.32
C LEU A 60 10.63 -1.77 -13.80
N GLN A 61 9.46 -1.75 -14.42
CA GLN A 61 8.77 -0.52 -14.84
C GLN A 61 8.48 0.39 -13.66
N ALA A 62 7.99 -0.17 -12.54
CA ALA A 62 7.73 0.59 -11.33
C ALA A 62 9.00 1.22 -10.75
N LYS A 63 10.10 0.45 -10.67
CA LYS A 63 11.41 0.97 -10.23
C LYS A 63 11.89 2.09 -11.16
N ARG A 64 11.87 1.85 -12.48
CA ARG A 64 12.27 2.84 -13.48
C ARG A 64 11.43 4.13 -13.39
N PHE A 65 10.15 4.00 -13.12
CA PHE A 65 9.25 5.14 -12.96
C PHE A 65 9.55 5.96 -11.70
N ILE A 66 9.88 5.29 -10.58
CA ILE A 66 10.37 5.96 -9.36
C ILE A 66 11.66 6.72 -9.67
N ASP A 67 12.60 6.09 -10.39
CA ASP A 67 13.91 6.68 -10.73
C ASP A 67 13.79 7.93 -11.62
N TYR A 68 12.74 8.06 -12.43
CA TYR A 68 12.47 9.29 -13.19
C TYR A 68 12.09 10.49 -12.28
N GLY A 69 11.75 10.25 -11.02
CA GLY A 69 11.51 11.30 -10.04
C GLY A 69 10.16 12.02 -10.17
N PHE A 70 9.20 11.51 -10.95
CA PHE A 70 7.89 12.13 -11.09
C PHE A 70 7.12 12.25 -9.76
N PHE A 71 7.30 11.32 -8.82
CA PHE A 71 6.71 11.44 -7.47
C PHE A 71 7.35 12.53 -6.61
N ASN A 72 8.56 12.98 -6.95
CA ASN A 72 9.34 13.97 -6.21
C ASN A 72 9.31 15.37 -6.86
N ASP A 73 8.58 15.54 -7.96
CA ASP A 73 8.49 16.80 -8.69
C ASP A 73 7.88 17.90 -7.81
N HIS A 74 8.57 19.05 -7.73
CA HIS A 74 8.12 20.20 -6.94
C HIS A 74 6.73 20.70 -7.31
N ARG A 75 6.31 20.53 -8.58
CA ARG A 75 4.95 20.86 -9.03
C ARG A 75 3.89 20.11 -8.25
N GLY A 76 4.21 18.93 -7.73
CA GLY A 76 3.32 18.22 -6.84
C GLY A 76 2.91 19.01 -5.59
N LYS A 77 3.78 19.90 -5.08
CA LYS A 77 3.48 20.74 -3.91
C LYS A 77 2.80 22.07 -4.28
N THR A 78 2.92 22.50 -5.53
CA THR A 78 2.52 23.85 -5.97
C THR A 78 1.36 23.87 -6.97
N LEU A 79 1.07 22.73 -7.61
CA LEU A 79 0.01 22.57 -8.60
C LEU A 79 -1.02 21.54 -8.10
N PRO A 80 -2.25 21.97 -7.76
CA PRO A 80 -3.27 21.10 -7.18
C PRO A 80 -3.60 19.83 -7.98
N LEU A 81 -3.48 19.87 -9.31
CA LEU A 81 -3.86 18.77 -10.20
C LEU A 81 -2.69 17.91 -10.70
N TYR A 82 -1.44 18.17 -10.26
CA TYR A 82 -0.28 17.43 -10.74
C TYR A 82 -0.43 15.91 -10.55
N TYR A 83 -0.82 15.48 -9.35
CA TYR A 83 -0.95 14.07 -9.04
C TYR A 83 -2.17 13.41 -9.68
N GLN A 84 -3.23 14.17 -9.93
CA GLN A 84 -4.33 13.68 -10.76
C GLN A 84 -3.85 13.38 -12.18
N ALA A 85 -3.05 14.27 -12.78
CA ALA A 85 -2.45 14.04 -14.09
C ALA A 85 -1.51 12.84 -14.10
N LEU A 86 -0.62 12.74 -13.10
CA LEU A 86 0.32 11.62 -12.92
C LEU A 86 -0.41 10.27 -12.81
N VAL A 87 -1.39 10.17 -11.91
CA VAL A 87 -2.20 8.97 -11.69
C VAL A 87 -2.95 8.62 -12.97
N THR A 88 -3.58 9.60 -13.63
CA THR A 88 -4.29 9.37 -14.89
C THR A 88 -3.37 8.82 -15.96
N ALA A 89 -2.15 9.37 -16.09
CA ALA A 89 -1.17 8.89 -17.05
C ALA A 89 -0.80 7.42 -16.83
N LEU A 90 -0.49 7.05 -15.58
CA LEU A 90 -0.14 5.69 -15.26
C LEU A 90 -1.32 4.73 -15.40
N VAL A 91 -2.54 5.10 -14.99
CA VAL A 91 -3.73 4.26 -15.16
C VAL A 91 -4.03 4.03 -16.64
N GLN A 92 -3.88 5.05 -17.49
CA GLN A 92 -4.09 4.92 -18.94
C GLN A 92 -3.01 4.05 -19.61
N TYR A 93 -1.79 4.05 -19.08
CA TYR A 93 -0.71 3.20 -19.55
C TYR A 93 -0.84 1.76 -19.02
N ASP A 94 -0.66 1.57 -17.71
CA ASP A 94 -0.78 0.31 -16.98
C ASP A 94 -0.95 0.60 -15.47
N ILE A 95 -2.15 0.34 -14.97
CA ILE A 95 -2.50 0.52 -13.56
C ILE A 95 -1.64 -0.34 -12.60
N CYS A 96 -1.04 -1.44 -13.05
CA CYS A 96 -0.15 -2.25 -12.21
C CYS A 96 1.14 -1.49 -11.90
N VAL A 97 1.66 -0.70 -12.85
CA VAL A 97 2.85 0.14 -12.63
C VAL A 97 2.56 1.22 -11.59
N LEU A 98 1.37 1.84 -11.61
CA LEU A 98 0.94 2.77 -10.56
C LEU A 98 0.96 2.11 -9.18
N PHE A 99 0.28 0.98 -9.02
CA PHE A 99 0.20 0.34 -7.71
C PHE A 99 1.56 -0.19 -7.25
N LYS A 100 2.33 -0.81 -8.13
CA LYS A 100 3.65 -1.37 -7.78
C LYS A 100 4.67 -0.28 -7.41
N SER A 101 4.58 0.90 -8.03
CA SER A 101 5.46 2.03 -7.71
C SER A 101 5.04 2.83 -6.46
N THR A 102 3.80 2.66 -5.99
CA THR A 102 3.29 3.46 -4.87
C THR A 102 3.12 2.66 -3.58
N ILE A 103 2.68 1.39 -3.63
CA ILE A 103 2.16 0.64 -2.48
C ILE A 103 2.99 0.71 -1.19
N SER A 104 4.33 0.65 -1.30
CA SER A 104 5.23 0.72 -0.14
C SER A 104 5.21 2.08 0.57
N VAL A 105 5.28 3.19 -0.15
CA VAL A 105 5.22 4.53 0.47
C VAL A 105 3.79 4.88 0.84
N HIS A 106 2.88 4.54 -0.05
CA HIS A 106 1.59 5.16 -0.07
C HIS A 106 0.56 4.35 0.74
N PHE A 107 0.54 3.03 0.68
CA PHE A 107 -0.39 2.25 1.52
C PHE A 107 0.26 1.90 2.86
N PHE A 108 1.44 1.26 2.81
CA PHE A 108 2.21 0.92 4.01
C PHE A 108 2.66 2.18 4.75
N GLY A 109 3.33 3.11 4.06
CA GLY A 109 3.83 4.33 4.67
C GLY A 109 2.74 5.31 5.15
N ALA A 110 1.63 5.49 4.42
CA ALA A 110 0.55 6.36 4.92
C ALA A 110 -0.11 5.81 6.18
N CYS A 111 -0.22 4.49 6.32
CA CYS A 111 -0.68 3.85 7.54
C CYS A 111 0.25 4.21 8.73
N ILE A 112 1.57 4.21 8.53
CA ILE A 112 2.55 4.64 9.55
C ILE A 112 2.45 6.14 9.85
N ARG A 113 2.33 7.00 8.84
CA ARG A 113 2.14 8.45 9.04
C ARG A 113 0.88 8.76 9.84
N GLY A 114 -0.19 8.01 9.57
CA GLY A 114 -1.48 8.23 10.18
C GLY A 114 -1.59 7.65 11.59
N LEU A 115 -1.01 6.48 11.86
CA LEU A 115 -1.21 5.72 13.10
C LEU A 115 0.05 5.58 13.96
N GLY A 116 1.24 5.85 13.42
CA GLY A 116 2.50 5.73 14.13
C GLY A 116 2.85 6.97 14.93
N THR A 117 3.71 6.77 15.94
CA THR A 117 4.39 7.85 16.68
C THR A 117 5.50 8.47 15.83
N ASP A 118 6.12 9.53 16.34
CA ASP A 118 7.23 10.20 15.66
C ASP A 118 8.44 9.26 15.46
N GLU A 119 8.76 8.43 16.46
CA GLU A 119 9.84 7.43 16.38
C GLU A 119 9.57 6.35 15.32
N GLN A 120 8.30 6.05 15.06
CA GLN A 120 7.88 5.05 14.08
C GLN A 120 7.91 5.59 12.64
N GLN A 121 8.06 6.91 12.45
CA GLN A 121 8.15 7.50 11.10
C GLN A 121 9.37 7.02 10.32
N LYS A 122 10.41 6.51 11.01
CA LYS A 122 11.57 5.86 10.36
C LYS A 122 11.17 4.77 9.35
N TYR A 123 10.10 4.02 9.59
CA TYR A 123 9.62 3.00 8.66
C TYR A 123 9.03 3.61 7.38
N PHE A 124 8.42 4.80 7.48
CA PHE A 124 7.98 5.55 6.32
C PHE A 124 9.18 6.08 5.53
N ASP A 125 10.18 6.64 6.22
CA ASP A 125 11.39 7.16 5.58
C ASP A 125 12.17 6.04 4.89
N ASP A 126 12.33 4.88 5.53
CA ASP A 126 12.97 3.70 4.94
C ASP A 126 12.20 3.14 3.74
N ALA A 127 10.86 3.30 3.69
CA ALA A 127 10.07 2.95 2.51
C ALA A 127 10.26 3.95 1.36
N CYS A 128 10.41 5.24 1.66
CA CYS A 128 10.73 6.28 0.68
C CYS A 128 12.14 6.13 0.10
N ASP A 129 13.10 5.77 0.96
CA ASP A 129 14.50 5.53 0.60
C ASP A 129 14.74 4.13 -0.03
N GLU A 130 13.67 3.35 -0.23
CA GLU A 130 13.72 1.99 -0.77
C GLU A 130 14.60 1.01 0.03
N LYS A 131 14.87 1.29 1.32
CA LYS A 131 15.56 0.38 2.25
C LYS A 131 14.67 -0.78 2.71
N LEU A 132 13.36 -0.59 2.66
CA LEU A 132 12.37 -1.64 2.83
C LEU A 132 11.27 -1.57 1.78
N SER A 133 10.60 -2.69 1.53
CA SER A 133 9.40 -2.73 0.70
C SER A 133 8.20 -3.13 1.55
N GLY A 134 7.22 -2.24 1.61
CA GLY A 134 6.02 -2.39 2.43
C GLY A 134 4.80 -2.92 1.67
N CYS A 135 3.88 -3.54 2.40
CA CYS A 135 2.52 -3.85 1.96
C CYS A 135 1.49 -3.58 3.07
N PHE A 136 0.20 -3.58 2.72
CA PHE A 136 -0.90 -3.23 3.62
C PHE A 136 -1.82 -4.44 3.87
N ALA A 137 -1.69 -5.08 5.03
CA ALA A 137 -2.30 -6.37 5.33
C ALA A 137 -3.54 -6.26 6.24
N LEU A 138 -4.67 -5.91 5.62
CA LEU A 138 -5.97 -5.76 6.29
C LEU A 138 -6.89 -6.97 6.07
N THR A 139 -7.26 -7.19 4.81
CA THR A 139 -8.26 -8.17 4.38
C THR A 139 -7.88 -9.59 4.76
N GLU A 140 -8.87 -10.35 5.24
CA GLU A 140 -8.76 -11.78 5.50
C GLU A 140 -9.71 -12.55 4.58
N VAL A 141 -9.46 -13.85 4.43
CA VAL A 141 -10.30 -14.74 3.61
C VAL A 141 -11.77 -14.66 3.99
N ALA A 142 -12.12 -14.66 5.28
CA ALA A 142 -13.50 -14.53 5.75
C ALA A 142 -14.01 -13.09 5.89
N HIS A 143 -13.11 -12.09 5.89
CA HIS A 143 -13.46 -10.71 6.23
C HIS A 143 -12.81 -9.67 5.32
N GLY A 144 -13.60 -9.17 4.36
CA GLY A 144 -13.30 -7.97 3.57
C GLY A 144 -14.08 -6.75 4.07
N THR A 145 -15.39 -6.74 3.84
CA THR A 145 -16.29 -5.62 4.20
C THR A 145 -16.39 -5.42 5.71
N ASP A 146 -16.55 -6.49 6.49
CA ASP A 146 -16.63 -6.43 7.95
C ASP A 146 -15.26 -6.62 8.60
N ALA A 147 -14.35 -5.66 8.37
CA ALA A 147 -13.01 -5.68 8.93
C ALA A 147 -13.00 -5.65 10.48
N LYS A 148 -14.09 -5.23 11.15
CA LYS A 148 -14.16 -5.28 12.62
C LYS A 148 -14.08 -6.70 13.16
N ARG A 149 -14.54 -7.68 12.38
CA ARG A 149 -14.62 -9.09 12.77
C ARG A 149 -13.44 -9.94 12.30
N MET A 150 -12.43 -9.34 11.68
CA MET A 150 -11.22 -10.06 11.31
C MET A 150 -10.64 -10.78 12.55
N ARG A 151 -10.03 -11.94 12.32
CA ARG A 151 -9.76 -12.95 13.34
C ARG A 151 -8.28 -13.06 13.69
N THR A 152 -7.36 -12.53 12.86
CA THR A 152 -5.93 -12.45 13.23
C THR A 152 -5.79 -11.72 14.56
N THR A 153 -5.07 -12.31 15.52
CA THR A 153 -4.84 -11.72 16.85
C THR A 153 -3.43 -11.22 17.01
N ALA A 154 -3.25 -10.19 17.83
CA ALA A 154 -1.97 -9.73 18.35
C ALA A 154 -2.05 -9.74 19.88
N THR A 155 -1.56 -10.80 20.51
CA THR A 155 -1.64 -10.97 21.97
C THR A 155 -0.36 -10.46 22.62
N TYR A 156 -0.47 -9.56 23.58
CA TYR A 156 0.69 -9.02 24.28
C TYR A 156 1.23 -9.98 25.35
N ASP A 157 2.54 -10.22 25.35
CA ASP A 157 3.26 -10.98 26.39
C ASP A 157 4.19 -10.03 27.18
N PRO A 158 3.82 -9.63 28.42
CA PRO A 158 4.62 -8.71 29.23
C PRO A 158 6.00 -9.26 29.61
N ARG A 159 6.19 -10.58 29.58
CA ARG A 159 7.45 -11.21 30.00
C ARG A 159 8.57 -10.96 28.99
N THR A 160 8.22 -10.95 27.71
CA THR A 160 9.17 -10.71 26.62
C THR A 160 9.01 -9.32 26.00
N LYS A 161 7.97 -8.57 26.38
CA LYS A 161 7.61 -7.26 25.84
C LYS A 161 7.37 -7.33 24.33
N GLU A 162 6.60 -8.33 23.92
CA GLU A 162 6.31 -8.62 22.51
C GLU A 162 4.81 -8.81 22.28
N PHE A 163 4.39 -8.60 21.04
CA PHE A 163 3.13 -9.10 20.52
C PHE A 163 3.33 -10.41 19.81
N ILE A 164 2.38 -11.32 20.01
CA ILE A 164 2.31 -12.61 19.33
C ILE A 164 1.20 -12.53 18.29
N LEU A 165 1.58 -12.45 17.02
CA LEU A 165 0.67 -12.50 15.88
C LEU A 165 0.27 -13.95 15.61
N HIS A 166 -1.03 -14.20 15.48
CA HIS A 166 -1.55 -15.52 15.17
C HIS A 166 -2.79 -15.50 14.27
N SER A 167 -2.80 -16.40 13.30
CA SER A 167 -3.93 -16.76 12.45
C SER A 167 -4.41 -18.15 12.88
N GLU A 168 -5.58 -18.22 13.51
CA GLU A 168 -6.14 -19.46 14.08
C GLU A 168 -6.34 -20.56 13.03
N ASP A 169 -6.88 -20.18 11.87
CA ASP A 169 -7.16 -21.09 10.76
C ASP A 169 -7.11 -20.33 9.41
N PHE A 170 -7.34 -21.05 8.31
CA PHE A 170 -7.23 -20.50 6.94
C PHE A 170 -8.16 -19.29 6.69
N GLU A 171 -9.32 -19.21 7.34
CA GLU A 171 -10.26 -18.09 7.16
C GLU A 171 -9.69 -16.78 7.72
N SER A 172 -8.70 -16.86 8.62
CA SER A 172 -7.98 -15.70 9.18
C SER A 172 -6.71 -15.35 8.41
N ALA A 173 -6.38 -16.11 7.37
CA ALA A 173 -5.26 -15.76 6.50
C ALA A 173 -5.51 -14.39 5.89
N LYS A 174 -4.50 -13.50 5.96
CA LYS A 174 -4.49 -12.28 5.17
C LYS A 174 -4.49 -12.68 3.70
N CYS A 175 -5.28 -12.02 2.88
CA CYS A 175 -5.39 -12.35 1.46
C CYS A 175 -5.60 -11.10 0.59
N TRP A 176 -5.33 -11.22 -0.71
CA TRP A 176 -5.37 -10.13 -1.68
C TRP A 176 -4.38 -8.99 -1.42
N ILE A 177 -3.36 -9.22 -0.60
CA ILE A 177 -2.44 -8.16 -0.19
C ILE A 177 -1.45 -7.89 -1.32
N GLY A 178 -1.61 -6.74 -2.00
CA GLY A 178 -0.69 -6.34 -3.08
C GLY A 178 0.75 -6.25 -2.58
N ASN A 179 1.71 -6.64 -3.42
CA ASN A 179 3.14 -6.68 -3.12
C ASN A 179 3.57 -7.76 -2.12
N LEU A 180 2.64 -8.43 -1.42
CA LEU A 180 2.98 -9.43 -0.41
C LEU A 180 3.47 -10.75 -1.03
N GLY A 181 3.02 -11.10 -2.24
CA GLY A 181 3.36 -12.38 -2.88
C GLY A 181 4.87 -12.56 -3.03
N GLN A 182 5.58 -11.52 -3.47
CA GLN A 182 7.02 -11.60 -3.75
C GLN A 182 7.80 -10.38 -3.25
N GLY A 183 7.25 -9.17 -3.33
CA GLY A 183 8.02 -7.92 -3.19
C GLY A 183 8.18 -7.37 -1.77
N ALA A 184 7.25 -7.62 -0.86
CA ALA A 184 7.23 -6.96 0.44
C ALA A 184 8.12 -7.66 1.47
N THR A 185 8.98 -6.87 2.13
CA THR A 185 9.77 -7.29 3.30
C THR A 185 9.04 -6.99 4.60
N HIS A 186 8.18 -5.97 4.62
CA HIS A 186 7.39 -5.55 5.78
C HIS A 186 5.90 -5.40 5.42
N ALA A 187 5.04 -5.52 6.42
CA ALA A 187 3.60 -5.30 6.29
C ALA A 187 3.08 -4.43 7.43
N THR A 188 2.12 -3.55 7.14
CA THR A 188 1.21 -3.04 8.17
C THR A 188 0.10 -4.07 8.36
N VAL A 189 0.24 -4.91 9.38
CA VAL A 189 -0.69 -5.99 9.71
C VAL A 189 -1.76 -5.47 10.63
N PHE A 190 -3.02 -5.63 10.24
CA PHE A 190 -4.16 -5.33 11.09
C PHE A 190 -4.57 -6.59 11.85
N ALA A 191 -4.70 -6.49 13.16
CA ALA A 191 -5.04 -7.61 14.03
C ALA A 191 -5.86 -7.15 15.24
N GLN A 192 -6.63 -8.08 15.81
CA GLN A 192 -7.33 -7.89 17.07
C GLN A 192 -6.31 -7.86 18.20
N LEU A 193 -6.12 -6.69 18.79
CA LEU A 193 -5.22 -6.53 19.94
C LEU A 193 -5.83 -7.22 21.17
N VAL A 194 -5.05 -8.08 21.81
CA VAL A 194 -5.44 -8.79 23.04
C VAL A 194 -4.45 -8.45 24.16
N THR A 195 -4.96 -7.91 25.27
CA THR A 195 -4.16 -7.60 26.46
C THR A 195 -3.92 -8.84 27.34
N PRO A 196 -2.97 -8.82 28.28
CA PRO A 196 -2.63 -9.98 29.10
C PRO A 196 -3.79 -10.54 29.94
N ASP A 197 -4.79 -9.70 30.24
CA ASP A 197 -6.04 -10.10 30.90
C ASP A 197 -7.06 -10.79 29.96
N GLY A 198 -6.67 -11.05 28.71
CA GLY A 198 -7.49 -11.70 27.68
C GLY A 198 -8.50 -10.77 26.99
N LYS A 199 -8.56 -9.49 27.35
CA LYS A 199 -9.52 -8.56 26.74
C LYS A 199 -9.11 -8.17 25.33
N ARG A 200 -10.08 -8.18 24.41
CA ARG A 200 -9.91 -7.68 23.05
C ARG A 200 -10.11 -6.16 23.02
N GLN A 201 -9.08 -5.43 22.60
CA GLN A 201 -9.11 -3.97 22.44
C GLN A 201 -9.53 -3.55 21.01
N GLY A 202 -10.00 -4.51 20.22
CA GLY A 202 -10.38 -4.28 18.83
C GLY A 202 -9.17 -4.13 17.92
N LEU A 203 -9.44 -3.64 16.71
CA LEU A 203 -8.46 -3.62 15.64
C LEU A 203 -7.34 -2.61 15.88
N HIS A 204 -6.10 -3.04 15.70
CA HIS A 204 -4.90 -2.19 15.70
C HIS A 204 -3.99 -2.59 14.53
N ALA A 205 -3.09 -1.69 14.15
CA ALA A 205 -2.12 -1.90 13.10
C ALA A 205 -0.72 -2.09 13.68
N PHE A 206 0.05 -3.00 13.09
CA PHE A 206 1.39 -3.36 13.53
C PHE A 206 2.32 -3.34 12.32
N VAL A 207 3.54 -2.81 12.46
CA VAL A 207 4.59 -2.99 11.46
C VAL A 207 5.25 -4.34 11.70
N ALA A 208 4.96 -5.35 10.88
CA ALA A 208 5.54 -6.67 11.02
C ALA A 208 6.58 -6.92 9.91
N PRO A 209 7.81 -7.31 10.25
CA PRO A 209 8.72 -7.92 9.28
C PRO A 209 8.09 -9.23 8.78
N ILE A 210 8.10 -9.43 7.47
CA ILE A 210 7.56 -10.63 6.80
C ILE A 210 8.70 -11.45 6.22
N ARG A 211 9.65 -10.76 5.59
CA ARG A 211 10.84 -11.36 4.98
C ARG A 211 12.09 -10.63 5.41
N ASP A 212 13.19 -11.37 5.47
CA ASP A 212 14.52 -10.78 5.57
C ASP A 212 14.81 -9.90 4.33
N PRO A 213 15.17 -8.62 4.50
CA PRO A 213 15.34 -7.71 3.36
C PRO A 213 16.48 -8.06 2.40
N ASN A 214 17.45 -8.88 2.81
CA ASN A 214 18.59 -9.26 1.97
C ASN A 214 18.32 -10.55 1.19
N THR A 215 17.63 -11.51 1.82
CA THR A 215 17.39 -12.85 1.25
C THR A 215 15.99 -13.03 0.69
N PHE A 216 15.05 -12.16 1.06
CA PHE A 216 13.62 -12.27 0.77
C PHE A 216 12.98 -13.59 1.25
N LEU A 217 13.63 -14.29 2.17
CA LEU A 217 13.07 -15.46 2.84
C LEU A 217 12.14 -15.03 3.96
N ALA A 218 11.01 -15.72 4.10
CA ALA A 218 10.05 -15.45 5.16
C ALA A 218 10.65 -15.76 6.54
N TYR A 219 10.33 -14.93 7.54
CA TYR A 219 10.75 -15.21 8.91
C TYR A 219 10.02 -16.44 9.48
N PRO A 220 10.65 -17.21 10.39
CA PRO A 220 9.99 -18.33 11.06
C PRO A 220 8.67 -17.92 11.71
N GLY A 221 7.63 -18.74 11.53
CA GLY A 221 6.27 -18.43 11.99
C GLY A 221 5.46 -17.56 11.03
N VAL A 222 6.02 -17.12 9.91
CA VAL A 222 5.31 -16.41 8.84
C VAL A 222 5.19 -17.31 7.61
N LEU A 223 3.97 -17.77 7.32
CA LEU A 223 3.66 -18.45 6.07
C LEU A 223 3.15 -17.41 5.09
N VAL A 224 3.90 -17.16 4.01
CA VAL A 224 3.55 -16.18 2.98
C VAL A 224 3.64 -16.81 1.60
N GLY A 225 2.73 -16.43 0.70
CA GLY A 225 2.72 -16.95 -0.66
C GLY A 225 1.96 -16.05 -1.62
N ASP A 226 2.05 -16.39 -2.89
CA ASP A 226 1.36 -15.69 -3.97
C ASP A 226 -0.02 -16.32 -4.24
N MET A 227 -1.01 -15.49 -4.57
CA MET A 227 -2.39 -15.93 -4.87
C MET A 227 -2.58 -16.44 -6.30
N GLY A 228 -1.56 -16.36 -7.15
CA GLY A 228 -1.57 -16.81 -8.52
C GLY A 228 -2.20 -15.82 -9.50
N GLU A 229 -2.65 -16.38 -10.62
CA GLU A 229 -3.28 -15.64 -11.71
C GLU A 229 -4.67 -15.11 -11.30
N LYS A 230 -4.98 -13.91 -11.77
CA LYS A 230 -6.24 -13.21 -11.54
C LYS A 230 -6.89 -12.90 -12.89
N ILE A 231 -8.17 -12.50 -12.85
CA ILE A 231 -8.89 -12.00 -14.03
C ILE A 231 -8.21 -10.78 -14.69
N GLY A 232 -7.43 -10.02 -13.93
CA GLY A 232 -6.64 -8.88 -14.38
C GLY A 232 -5.64 -8.45 -13.32
N LEU A 233 -4.91 -7.36 -13.56
CA LEU A 233 -3.87 -6.87 -12.65
C LEU A 233 -2.77 -7.90 -12.37
N ASN A 234 -2.41 -8.71 -13.37
CA ASN A 234 -1.43 -9.79 -13.22
C ASN A 234 0.01 -9.29 -13.01
N GLY A 235 0.30 -8.02 -13.28
CA GLY A 235 1.54 -7.35 -12.84
C GLY A 235 1.66 -7.20 -11.32
N MET A 236 0.56 -7.34 -10.58
CA MET A 236 0.56 -7.36 -9.12
C MET A 236 0.68 -8.79 -8.58
N ASP A 237 1.61 -8.96 -7.65
CA ASP A 237 1.85 -10.13 -6.79
C ASP A 237 0.99 -10.01 -5.52
N ASN A 238 -0.33 -10.09 -5.68
CA ASN A 238 -1.23 -10.20 -4.53
C ASN A 238 -0.92 -11.50 -3.79
N GLY A 239 -0.59 -11.38 -2.51
CA GLY A 239 -0.22 -12.51 -1.68
C GLY A 239 -1.23 -12.80 -0.57
N PHE A 240 -0.97 -13.92 0.10
CA PHE A 240 -1.58 -14.28 1.37
C PHE A 240 -0.51 -14.39 2.46
N CYS A 241 -0.92 -14.25 3.72
CA CYS A 241 -0.06 -14.52 4.86
C CYS A 241 -0.84 -15.10 6.04
N MET A 242 -0.22 -16.06 6.73
CA MET A 242 -0.68 -16.60 8.01
C MET A 242 0.45 -16.50 9.03
N PHE A 243 0.08 -16.19 10.27
CA PHE A 243 1.01 -16.10 11.39
C PHE A 243 0.83 -17.28 12.33
N ASN A 244 1.91 -17.98 12.66
CA ASN A 244 1.93 -19.04 13.65
C ASN A 244 2.78 -18.61 14.86
N GLN A 245 2.12 -18.05 15.87
CA GLN A 245 2.74 -17.55 17.09
C GLN A 245 3.97 -16.65 16.81
N TYR A 246 3.85 -15.80 15.79
CA TYR A 246 4.94 -14.96 15.29
C TYR A 246 5.15 -13.75 16.21
N ARG A 247 6.36 -13.60 16.76
CA ARG A 247 6.67 -12.58 17.75
C ARG A 247 7.24 -11.32 17.10
N ILE A 248 6.72 -10.16 17.50
CA ILE A 248 7.23 -8.84 17.14
C ILE A 248 7.38 -7.98 18.41
N PRO A 249 8.36 -7.07 18.46
CA PRO A 249 8.52 -6.16 19.60
C PRO A 249 7.26 -5.33 19.87
N ARG A 250 7.06 -4.90 21.13
CA ARG A 250 5.95 -4.03 21.52
C ARG A 250 5.92 -2.74 20.70
N GLU A 251 7.09 -2.21 20.35
CA GLU A 251 7.29 -0.97 19.59
C GLU A 251 6.79 -1.07 18.14
N ASN A 252 6.43 -2.28 17.67
CA ASN A 252 5.87 -2.48 16.35
C ASN A 252 4.36 -2.17 16.28
N LEU A 253 3.67 -2.00 17.42
CA LEU A 253 2.30 -1.48 17.46
C LEU A 253 2.29 0.00 17.06
N LEU A 254 1.57 0.36 15.99
CA LEU A 254 1.37 1.76 15.60
C LEU A 254 0.47 2.45 16.63
N SER A 255 1.10 3.18 17.55
CA SER A 255 0.52 3.45 18.87
C SER A 255 0.00 4.87 19.09
N LYS A 256 -0.09 5.70 18.04
CA LYS A 256 -0.49 7.13 18.15
C LYS A 256 -1.81 7.36 18.87
N TYR A 257 -2.75 6.42 18.74
CA TYR A 257 -4.09 6.54 19.32
C TYR A 257 -4.45 5.44 20.31
N GLY A 258 -3.58 4.44 20.47
CA GLY A 258 -3.82 3.30 21.34
C GLY A 258 -2.53 2.51 21.55
N GLU A 259 -2.12 2.36 22.79
CA GLU A 259 -0.87 1.70 23.17
C GLU A 259 -1.07 0.68 24.28
N VAL A 260 -0.07 -0.17 24.43
CA VAL A 260 0.07 -1.10 25.56
C VAL A 260 1.36 -0.74 26.27
N SER A 261 1.27 -0.45 27.56
CA SER A 261 2.42 -0.21 28.43
C SER A 261 3.25 -1.49 28.60
N GLU A 262 4.48 -1.38 29.11
CA GLU A 262 5.34 -2.55 29.29
C GLU A 262 4.72 -3.61 30.20
N ASP A 263 4.01 -3.19 31.25
CA ASP A 263 3.28 -4.05 32.20
C ASP A 263 1.93 -4.56 31.65
N GLY A 264 1.56 -4.17 30.42
CA GLY A 264 0.43 -4.73 29.69
C GLY A 264 -0.90 -4.01 29.89
N GLN A 265 -0.90 -2.81 30.46
CA GLN A 265 -2.09 -1.98 30.53
C GLN A 265 -2.34 -1.29 29.20
N TYR A 266 -3.59 -1.32 28.75
CA TYR A 266 -3.99 -0.64 27.52
C TYR A 266 -4.47 0.77 27.79
N TYR A 267 -3.94 1.73 27.03
CA TYR A 267 -4.36 3.13 27.06
C TYR A 267 -4.73 3.60 25.65
N SER A 268 -5.71 4.51 25.58
CA SER A 268 -6.16 5.14 24.34
C SER A 268 -6.67 6.54 24.66
N MET A 269 -6.21 7.53 23.89
CA MET A 269 -6.80 8.88 23.92
C MET A 269 -8.27 8.88 23.49
N ILE A 270 -8.69 7.84 22.77
CA ILE A 270 -10.01 7.71 22.17
C ILE A 270 -10.76 6.61 22.91
N LYS A 271 -11.64 7.02 23.82
CA LYS A 271 -12.38 6.11 24.70
C LYS A 271 -13.42 5.27 23.96
N ASP A 272 -14.03 5.82 22.90
CA ASP A 272 -15.05 5.13 22.09
C ASP A 272 -14.38 4.19 21.08
N PRO A 273 -14.57 2.86 21.20
CA PRO A 273 -13.96 1.89 20.29
C PRO A 273 -14.41 2.05 18.83
N ASN A 274 -15.64 2.49 18.57
CA ASN A 274 -16.13 2.71 17.22
C ASN A 274 -15.48 3.94 16.57
N LYS A 275 -15.25 5.00 17.34
CA LYS A 275 -14.51 6.19 16.85
C LYS A 275 -13.05 5.84 16.58
N ARG A 276 -12.41 5.08 17.48
CA ARG A 276 -11.04 4.59 17.28
C ARG A 276 -10.94 3.75 16.01
N PHE A 277 -11.87 2.81 15.81
CA PHE A 277 -11.93 2.02 14.58
C PHE A 277 -12.10 2.90 13.34
N GLY A 278 -12.99 3.90 13.37
CA GLY A 278 -13.18 4.83 12.24
C GLY A 278 -11.91 5.59 11.87
N LEU A 279 -11.08 5.94 12.86
CA LEU A 279 -9.80 6.63 12.62
C LEU A 279 -8.74 5.76 11.95
N LEU A 280 -8.74 4.45 12.19
CA LEU A 280 -7.86 3.53 11.45
C LEU A 280 -8.06 3.67 9.94
N PHE A 281 -9.32 3.80 9.49
CA PHE A 281 -9.63 3.98 8.07
C PHE A 281 -9.45 5.43 7.62
N TYR A 282 -9.76 6.42 8.47
CA TYR A 282 -9.46 7.81 8.16
C TYR A 282 -7.97 8.06 7.90
N SER A 283 -7.10 7.33 8.61
CA SER A 283 -5.66 7.35 8.37
C SER A 283 -5.27 6.84 6.97
N LEU A 284 -6.09 5.98 6.35
CA LEU A 284 -5.93 5.52 4.97
C LEU A 284 -6.44 6.55 3.97
N TYR A 285 -7.43 7.37 4.35
CA TYR A 285 -7.84 8.55 3.58
C TYR A 285 -6.80 9.67 3.61
N PHE A 286 -5.80 9.61 4.50
CA PHE A 286 -4.72 10.61 4.55
C PHE A 286 -3.91 10.65 3.25
N TRP A 287 -3.96 9.59 2.43
CA TRP A 287 -3.52 9.59 1.03
C TRP A 287 -4.08 10.76 0.20
N LEU A 288 -5.36 11.11 0.42
CA LEU A 288 -6.00 12.23 -0.25
C LEU A 288 -5.52 13.58 0.29
N ARG A 289 -4.98 13.66 1.52
CA ARG A 289 -4.52 14.91 2.13
C ARG A 289 -3.02 15.18 1.95
N VAL A 290 -2.18 14.14 1.86
CA VAL A 290 -0.72 14.29 1.66
C VAL A 290 -0.40 15.05 0.37
N TRP A 291 -1.27 14.99 -0.64
CA TRP A 291 -1.14 15.76 -1.87
C TRP A 291 -1.60 17.23 -1.76
N TRP A 292 -2.45 17.58 -0.80
CA TRP A 292 -3.07 18.91 -0.71
C TRP A 292 -2.28 19.92 0.15
N GLY A 293 -1.00 19.66 0.44
CA GLY A 293 -0.12 20.66 1.03
C GLY A 293 -0.61 21.23 2.36
N SER A 294 -1.44 20.49 3.11
CA SER A 294 -1.77 20.88 4.47
C SER A 294 -0.59 20.48 5.36
N GLY A 295 0.34 21.41 5.54
CA GLY A 295 1.24 21.38 6.69
C GLY A 295 0.44 21.37 8.01
N PRO A 296 1.12 21.09 9.14
CA PRO A 296 0.49 21.14 10.47
C PRO A 296 -0.27 22.45 10.71
#